data_AF-A0A0N4WFP1-F1
#
_entry.id   AF-A0A0N4WFP1-F1
#
_cell.length_a   1.000
_cell.length_b   1.000
_cell.length_c   1.000
_cell.angle_alpha   90.00
_cell.angle_beta   90.00
_cell.angle_gamma   90.00
#
_symmetry.space_group_name_H-M   'P 1'
#
loop_
_entity.id
_entity.type
_entity.pdbx_description
1 polymer ?
#
loop_
_entity_poly.entity_id
_entity_poly.type
_entity_poly.pdbx_seq_one_letter_code
_entity_poly.pdbx_strand_id
1 'polypeptide(L)'
;MIGPGCFSVAMAFKQGGLWILQHFDVGTNLTIKELLLLYTIPTILINFVRSIRAVTIVCTIGNIFIFASIALILEELFTSEHHWKELPWVTSFDGVLPLENKLKHPQDMLGWTGVLTTGMSLVTIIYSYCGFYGYITFGNAVQGSVTLNLPDSTVNVVVKFLLIFVVFFGNVLQLYVIIEMLWPKIKEKLVLRAYQTITISLLEYLFRIGVVCFAMLWAIAIPNLNEIIPFVGITAGMLLSLIIPSVIDVIVFYPVRSKSDSVIKLIWFVMHNLFLFIVGCFFLVSGLQANIVQLINKQ
;
A
#
# COMPACT_ATOMS: atom_id res chain seq x y z
N MET A 1 -3.53 1.77 5.83
CA MET A 1 -2.09 1.47 5.69
C MET A 1 -1.48 2.43 4.67
N ILE A 2 -0.78 3.47 5.13
CA ILE A 2 0.12 4.27 4.29
C ILE A 2 1.53 3.78 4.58
N GLY A 3 2.11 3.10 3.61
CA GLY A 3 3.45 2.50 3.65
C GLY A 3 3.35 1.15 2.95
N PRO A 4 3.96 0.93 1.76
CA PRO A 4 4.97 1.68 1.00
C PRO A 4 4.43 2.16 -0.37
N GLY A 5 3.50 3.12 -0.40
CA GLY A 5 2.71 3.47 -1.59
C GLY A 5 3.51 3.62 -2.90
N CYS A 6 4.52 4.49 -2.94
CA CYS A 6 5.33 4.68 -4.16
C CYS A 6 5.97 3.39 -4.71
N PHE A 7 6.41 2.48 -3.84
CA PHE A 7 6.98 1.21 -4.26
C PHE A 7 5.88 0.18 -4.56
N SER A 8 4.78 0.15 -3.81
CA SER A 8 3.61 -0.70 -4.07
C SER A 8 3.09 -0.55 -5.50
N VAL A 9 3.13 0.67 -6.06
CA VAL A 9 2.77 0.99 -7.44
C VAL A 9 3.68 0.32 -8.45
N ALA A 10 4.98 0.58 -8.33
CA ALA A 10 6.01 0.03 -9.21
C ALA A 10 5.95 -1.50 -9.26
N MET A 11 5.49 -2.11 -8.16
CA MET A 11 5.49 -3.54 -7.96
C MET A 11 4.24 -4.24 -8.48
N ALA A 12 3.06 -3.71 -8.17
CA ALA A 12 1.84 -4.23 -8.76
C ALA A 12 1.86 -4.06 -10.29
N PHE A 13 2.58 -3.05 -10.78
CA PHE A 13 2.84 -2.85 -12.19
C PHE A 13 3.83 -3.86 -12.79
N LYS A 14 4.94 -4.17 -12.11
CA LYS A 14 5.88 -5.21 -12.59
C LYS A 14 5.29 -6.62 -12.50
N GLN A 15 4.46 -6.93 -11.49
CA GLN A 15 3.75 -8.22 -11.39
C GLN A 15 2.62 -8.34 -12.42
N GLY A 16 1.81 -7.29 -12.60
CA GLY A 16 0.78 -7.25 -13.66
C GLY A 16 1.39 -7.30 -15.07
N GLY A 17 2.49 -6.56 -15.29
CA GLY A 17 3.24 -6.55 -16.55
C GLY A 17 3.94 -7.87 -16.88
N LEU A 18 4.47 -8.58 -15.86
CA LEU A 18 5.00 -9.94 -16.05
C LEU A 18 3.92 -10.90 -16.55
N TRP A 19 2.72 -10.84 -15.99
CA TRP A 19 1.63 -11.70 -16.42
C TRP A 19 1.13 -11.35 -17.83
N ILE A 20 1.01 -10.06 -18.16
CA ILE A 20 0.69 -9.62 -19.53
C ILE A 20 1.72 -10.19 -20.52
N LEU A 21 3.02 -10.18 -20.19
CA LEU A 21 4.06 -10.74 -21.06
C LEU A 21 4.01 -12.27 -21.16
N GLN A 22 3.60 -12.97 -20.10
CA GLN A 22 3.47 -14.43 -20.12
C GLN A 22 2.23 -14.90 -20.88
N HIS A 23 1.14 -14.13 -20.87
CA HIS A 23 -0.14 -14.51 -21.48
C HIS A 23 -0.34 -13.90 -22.88
N PHE A 24 0.18 -12.69 -23.12
CA PHE A 24 0.31 -12.08 -24.45
C PHE A 24 1.70 -12.33 -25.05
N ASP A 25 2.19 -13.57 -25.00
CA ASP A 25 3.27 -14.05 -25.89
C ASP A 25 2.79 -14.10 -27.37
N VAL A 26 1.99 -13.10 -27.78
CA VAL A 26 1.48 -12.87 -29.12
C VAL A 26 2.31 -11.73 -29.72
N GLY A 27 3.54 -12.06 -30.10
CA GLY A 27 4.20 -11.44 -31.27
C GLY A 27 4.88 -10.08 -31.10
N THR A 28 5.09 -9.56 -29.89
CA THR A 28 5.93 -8.35 -29.70
C THR A 28 7.21 -8.71 -28.96
N ASN A 29 8.38 -8.54 -29.60
CA ASN A 29 9.72 -8.71 -29.03
C ASN A 29 10.05 -7.62 -27.97
N LEU A 30 9.11 -7.30 -27.07
CA LEU A 30 9.27 -6.22 -26.10
C LEU A 30 9.80 -6.77 -24.77
N THR A 31 10.88 -6.19 -24.28
CA THR A 31 11.46 -6.54 -22.97
C THR A 31 10.58 -5.99 -21.85
N ILE A 32 10.56 -6.63 -20.67
CA ILE A 32 9.86 -6.13 -19.46
C ILE A 32 10.13 -4.63 -19.22
N LYS A 33 11.37 -4.18 -19.43
CA LYS A 33 11.78 -2.77 -19.29
C LYS A 33 11.05 -1.82 -20.26
N GLU A 34 10.76 -2.28 -21.47
CA GLU A 34 10.09 -1.47 -22.51
C GLU A 34 8.58 -1.37 -22.23
N LEU A 35 7.95 -2.47 -21.79
CA LEU A 35 6.57 -2.46 -21.31
C LEU A 35 6.42 -1.52 -20.09
N LEU A 36 7.40 -1.59 -19.20
CA LEU A 36 7.51 -0.73 -18.03
C LEU A 36 7.55 0.76 -18.44
N LEU A 37 8.37 1.11 -19.44
CA LEU A 37 8.46 2.48 -19.97
C LEU A 37 7.18 2.93 -20.69
N LEU A 38 6.55 2.06 -21.48
CA LEU A 38 5.32 2.38 -22.22
C LEU A 38 4.19 2.81 -21.28
N TYR A 39 4.03 2.15 -20.14
CA TYR A 39 3.04 2.49 -19.10
C TYR A 39 3.37 3.74 -18.30
N THR A 40 4.64 4.14 -18.26
CA THR A 40 5.04 5.38 -17.57
C THR A 40 4.40 6.59 -18.26
N ILE A 41 4.20 6.54 -19.58
CA ILE A 41 3.60 7.60 -20.38
C ILE A 41 2.15 7.93 -19.92
N PRO A 42 1.19 6.97 -19.91
CA PRO A 42 -0.16 7.23 -19.42
C PRO A 42 -0.18 7.59 -17.93
N THR A 43 0.75 7.06 -17.14
CA THR A 43 0.90 7.42 -15.72
C THR A 43 1.31 8.88 -15.53
N ILE A 44 2.24 9.41 -16.34
CA ILE A 44 2.62 10.83 -16.31
C ILE A 44 1.42 11.70 -16.71
N LEU A 45 0.73 11.33 -17.80
CA LEU A 45 -0.41 12.09 -18.32
C LEU A 45 -1.53 12.22 -17.28
N ILE A 46 -1.90 11.12 -16.61
CA ILE A 46 -2.96 11.15 -15.60
C ILE A 46 -2.54 11.88 -14.32
N ASN A 47 -1.23 11.93 -14.00
CA ASN A 47 -0.71 12.68 -12.85
C ASN A 47 -0.70 14.21 -13.05
N PHE A 48 -0.96 14.69 -14.26
CA PHE A 48 -1.20 16.12 -14.51
C PHE A 48 -2.56 16.61 -13.98
N VAL A 49 -3.44 15.69 -13.60
CA VAL A 49 -4.70 16.02 -12.94
C VAL A 49 -4.41 16.58 -11.54
N ARG A 50 -4.51 17.91 -11.42
CA ARG A 50 -4.31 18.65 -10.15
C ARG A 50 -5.56 18.66 -9.26
N SER A 51 -6.73 18.43 -9.84
CA SER A 51 -8.00 18.58 -9.12
C SER A 51 -8.26 17.37 -8.24
N ILE A 52 -8.33 17.60 -6.93
CA ILE A 52 -8.69 16.57 -5.96
C ILE A 52 -10.05 15.92 -6.27
N ARG A 53 -10.98 16.67 -6.86
CA ARG A 53 -12.29 16.15 -7.28
C ARG A 53 -12.14 15.12 -8.39
N ALA A 54 -11.30 15.42 -9.39
CA ALA A 54 -11.05 14.51 -10.49
C ALA A 54 -10.33 13.24 -10.01
N VAL A 55 -9.31 13.39 -9.15
CA VAL A 55 -8.63 12.24 -8.52
C VAL A 55 -9.61 11.40 -7.70
N THR A 56 -10.53 12.04 -6.97
CA THR A 56 -11.56 11.32 -6.18
C THR A 56 -12.49 10.50 -7.08
N ILE A 57 -12.96 11.05 -8.20
CA ILE A 57 -13.80 10.31 -9.17
C ILE A 57 -13.05 9.09 -9.72
N VAL A 58 -11.79 9.29 -10.09
CA VAL A 58 -10.90 8.21 -10.56
C VAL A 58 -10.73 7.11 -9.50
N CYS A 59 -10.59 7.49 -8.22
CA CYS A 59 -10.52 6.54 -7.12
C CYS A 59 -11.82 5.79 -6.89
N THR A 60 -12.97 6.45 -7.04
CA THR A 60 -14.28 5.79 -6.94
C THR A 60 -14.43 4.72 -8.01
N ILE A 61 -14.01 5.00 -9.25
CA ILE A 61 -13.98 4.01 -10.33
C ILE A 61 -13.04 2.84 -9.97
N GLY A 62 -11.83 3.15 -9.47
CA GLY A 62 -10.89 2.14 -9.00
C GLY A 62 -11.49 1.24 -7.90
N ASN A 63 -12.22 1.81 -6.94
CA ASN A 63 -12.88 1.06 -5.88
C ASN A 63 -13.97 0.10 -6.41
N ILE A 64 -14.73 0.51 -7.44
CA ILE A 64 -15.70 -0.39 -8.10
C ILE A 64 -14.97 -1.59 -8.71
N PHE A 65 -13.82 -1.37 -9.36
CA PHE A 65 -13.01 -2.47 -9.91
C PHE A 65 -12.40 -3.34 -8.81
N ILE A 66 -12.04 -2.80 -7.66
CA ILE A 66 -11.60 -3.59 -6.49
C ILE A 66 -12.72 -4.54 -6.06
N PHE A 67 -13.95 -4.03 -5.85
CA PHE A 67 -15.08 -4.86 -5.44
C PHE A 67 -15.40 -5.95 -6.49
N ALA A 68 -15.42 -5.60 -7.77
CA ALA A 68 -15.64 -6.55 -8.85
C ALA A 68 -14.55 -7.65 -8.89
N SER A 69 -13.28 -7.26 -8.76
CA SER A 69 -12.15 -8.19 -8.74
C SER A 69 -12.23 -9.15 -7.56
N ILE A 70 -12.53 -8.64 -6.36
CA ILE A 70 -12.68 -9.46 -5.15
C ILE A 70 -13.84 -10.44 -5.29
N ALA A 71 -14.99 -9.99 -5.81
CA ALA A 71 -16.15 -10.86 -6.00
C ALA A 71 -15.83 -12.03 -6.94
N LEU A 72 -15.19 -11.76 -8.08
CA LEU A 72 -14.80 -12.79 -9.05
C LEU A 72 -13.72 -13.73 -8.50
N ILE A 73 -12.74 -13.21 -7.75
CA ILE A 73 -11.73 -14.05 -7.09
C ILE A 73 -12.42 -14.98 -6.09
N LEU A 74 -13.34 -14.47 -5.26
CA LEU A 74 -14.06 -15.30 -4.29
C LEU A 74 -14.90 -16.37 -4.97
N GLU A 75 -15.60 -16.05 -6.06
CA GLU A 75 -16.38 -17.02 -6.83
C GLU A 75 -15.54 -18.17 -7.39
N GLU A 76 -14.40 -17.85 -8.01
CA GLU A 76 -13.46 -18.86 -8.52
C GLU A 76 -12.91 -19.75 -7.39
N LEU A 77 -12.64 -19.12 -6.25
CA LEU A 77 -12.05 -19.77 -5.10
C LEU A 77 -13.03 -20.71 -4.40
N PHE A 78 -14.33 -20.38 -4.36
CA PHE A 78 -15.40 -21.28 -3.90
C PHE A 78 -15.68 -22.44 -4.85
N THR A 79 -15.44 -22.25 -6.15
CA THR A 79 -15.74 -23.26 -7.19
C THR A 79 -14.61 -24.28 -7.34
N SER A 80 -13.40 -23.94 -6.89
CA SER A 80 -12.21 -24.79 -6.99
C SER A 80 -12.23 -25.93 -5.96
N GLU A 81 -11.68 -27.10 -6.33
CA GLU A 81 -11.57 -28.24 -5.42
C GLU A 81 -10.64 -27.93 -4.24
N HIS A 82 -11.15 -28.12 -3.02
CA HIS A 82 -10.44 -27.77 -1.79
C HIS A 82 -9.62 -28.96 -1.25
N HIS A 83 -8.30 -28.78 -1.08
CA HIS A 83 -7.43 -29.76 -0.46
C HIS A 83 -7.31 -29.55 1.06
N TRP A 84 -8.22 -30.16 1.82
CA TRP A 84 -8.39 -29.96 3.28
C TRP A 84 -7.29 -30.56 4.20
N LYS A 85 -6.26 -31.21 3.64
CA LYS A 85 -5.31 -32.03 4.42
C LYS A 85 -4.05 -31.30 4.91
N GLU A 86 -3.82 -30.04 4.54
CA GLU A 86 -2.60 -29.29 4.89
C GLU A 86 -2.91 -27.96 5.61
N LEU A 87 -3.73 -28.00 6.68
CA LEU A 87 -4.03 -26.80 7.45
C LEU A 87 -3.05 -26.62 8.64
N PRO A 88 -2.29 -25.50 8.71
CA PRO A 88 -1.60 -25.11 9.92
C PRO A 88 -2.61 -24.60 10.97
N TRP A 89 -2.43 -25.02 12.24
CA TRP A 89 -3.45 -24.88 13.29
C TRP A 89 -3.57 -23.48 13.93
N VAL A 90 -2.77 -22.48 13.53
CA VAL A 90 -2.88 -21.10 14.06
C VAL A 90 -2.61 -20.06 12.97
N THR A 91 -3.54 -19.14 12.79
CA THR A 91 -3.32 -17.85 12.13
C THR A 91 -3.63 -16.72 13.12
N SER A 92 -2.58 -16.02 13.55
CA SER A 92 -2.67 -14.88 14.46
C SER A 92 -3.04 -13.62 13.68
N PHE A 93 -4.14 -12.95 14.06
CA PHE A 93 -4.59 -11.69 13.48
C PHE A 93 -4.07 -10.51 14.30
N ASP A 94 -3.38 -9.55 13.67
CA ASP A 94 -2.95 -8.32 14.35
C ASP A 94 -3.06 -7.05 13.47
N GLY A 95 -3.80 -6.07 14.01
CA GLY A 95 -3.68 -4.60 13.89
C GLY A 95 -3.71 -3.87 12.54
N VAL A 96 -4.61 -2.86 12.40
CA VAL A 96 -4.46 -1.80 11.39
C VAL A 96 -4.94 -0.41 11.86
N LEU A 97 -4.12 0.65 11.62
CA LEU A 97 -4.35 2.07 11.97
C LEU A 97 -5.11 2.91 10.90
N PRO A 98 -5.82 3.99 11.33
CA PRO A 98 -6.60 4.92 10.49
C PRO A 98 -5.81 5.88 9.62
N LEU A 99 -6.34 6.14 8.41
CA LEU A 99 -6.22 7.47 7.80
C LEU A 99 -7.30 8.37 8.41
N GLU A 100 -6.84 9.44 9.05
CA GLU A 100 -7.66 10.51 9.57
C GLU A 100 -7.63 11.70 8.61
N ASN A 101 -8.65 12.57 8.72
CA ASN A 101 -8.66 13.95 8.21
C ASN A 101 -9.49 14.29 6.95
N LYS A 102 -10.71 13.74 6.78
CA LYS A 102 -11.77 14.33 5.89
C LYS A 102 -13.24 14.06 6.29
N LEU A 103 -13.56 13.71 7.54
CA LEU A 103 -14.96 13.45 7.91
C LEU A 103 -15.69 14.71 8.41
N LYS A 104 -16.96 14.84 8.01
CA LYS A 104 -17.87 15.94 8.38
C LYS A 104 -18.30 15.87 9.86
N HIS A 105 -18.26 14.68 10.47
CA HIS A 105 -18.50 14.42 11.89
C HIS A 105 -17.38 13.55 12.46
N PRO A 106 -16.35 14.13 13.12
CA PRO A 106 -15.20 13.38 13.63
C PRO A 106 -15.55 12.49 14.85
N GLN A 107 -16.72 12.67 15.46
CA GLN A 107 -17.14 12.01 16.70
C GLN A 107 -17.64 10.57 16.47
N ASP A 108 -18.20 10.28 15.29
CA ASP A 108 -18.70 8.94 14.89
C ASP A 108 -17.61 8.06 14.24
N MET A 109 -16.37 8.55 14.22
CA MET A 109 -15.24 7.86 13.60
C MET A 109 -14.63 6.81 14.52
N LEU A 110 -14.66 7.05 15.83
CA LEU A 110 -14.09 6.21 16.88
C LEU A 110 -15.19 5.45 17.65
N GLY A 111 -14.89 4.21 18.06
CA GLY A 111 -15.84 3.34 18.77
C GLY A 111 -15.95 1.95 18.12
N TRP A 112 -16.63 1.02 18.79
CA TRP A 112 -16.83 -0.35 18.27
C TRP A 112 -17.60 -0.38 16.95
N THR A 113 -18.56 0.53 16.76
CA THR A 113 -19.31 0.71 15.50
C THR A 113 -18.81 1.90 14.68
N GLY A 114 -17.66 2.48 15.02
CA GLY A 114 -17.08 3.60 14.30
C GLY A 114 -16.74 3.22 12.85
N VAL A 115 -16.85 4.17 11.93
CA VAL A 115 -16.57 3.96 10.49
C VAL A 115 -15.18 3.37 10.27
N LEU A 116 -14.21 3.76 11.10
CA LEU A 116 -12.87 3.20 11.04
C LEU A 116 -12.84 1.73 11.44
N THR A 117 -13.33 1.41 12.64
CA THR A 117 -13.26 0.05 13.19
C THR A 117 -13.98 -0.95 12.29
N THR A 118 -15.18 -0.56 11.82
CA THR A 118 -15.98 -1.35 10.87
C THR A 118 -15.27 -1.53 9.54
N GLY A 119 -14.72 -0.45 8.96
CA GLY A 119 -13.95 -0.51 7.72
C GLY A 119 -12.72 -1.41 7.81
N MET A 120 -11.91 -1.27 8.86
CA MET A 120 -10.74 -2.11 9.05
C MET A 120 -11.12 -3.57 9.31
N SER A 121 -12.16 -3.82 10.11
CA SER A 121 -12.65 -5.18 10.36
C SER A 121 -13.13 -5.87 9.07
N LEU A 122 -13.84 -5.15 8.20
CA LEU A 122 -14.34 -5.67 6.93
C LEU A 122 -13.17 -6.05 6.01
N VAL A 123 -12.19 -5.15 5.87
CA VAL A 123 -10.98 -5.41 5.06
C VAL A 123 -10.21 -6.61 5.61
N THR A 124 -10.03 -6.68 6.94
CA THR A 124 -9.38 -7.83 7.58
C THR A 124 -10.12 -9.13 7.29
N ILE A 125 -11.45 -9.16 7.45
CA ILE A 125 -12.26 -10.36 7.17
C ILE A 125 -12.08 -10.81 5.72
N ILE A 126 -12.25 -9.90 4.75
CA ILE A 126 -12.12 -10.21 3.32
C ILE A 126 -10.71 -10.74 3.00
N TYR A 127 -9.66 -10.08 3.48
CA TYR A 127 -8.28 -10.51 3.21
C TYR A 127 -7.95 -11.85 3.87
N SER A 128 -8.48 -12.09 5.07
CA SER A 128 -8.33 -13.38 5.77
C SER A 128 -8.99 -14.50 4.99
N TYR A 129 -10.20 -14.27 4.49
CA TYR A 129 -10.91 -15.24 3.63
C TYR A 129 -10.14 -15.51 2.33
N CYS A 130 -9.74 -14.47 1.60
CA CYS A 130 -8.96 -14.63 0.37
C CYS A 130 -7.64 -15.37 0.61
N GLY A 131 -6.94 -15.07 1.71
CA GLY A 131 -5.70 -15.74 2.08
C GLY A 131 -5.89 -17.22 2.43
N PHE A 132 -6.89 -17.52 3.26
CA PHE A 132 -7.20 -18.87 3.70
C PHE A 132 -7.61 -19.78 2.54
N TYR A 133 -8.62 -19.38 1.78
CA TYR A 133 -9.10 -20.17 0.66
C TYR A 133 -8.07 -20.18 -0.50
N GLY A 134 -7.32 -19.08 -0.68
CA GLY A 134 -6.21 -19.02 -1.65
C GLY A 134 -5.17 -20.10 -1.38
N TYR A 135 -4.83 -20.32 -0.10
CA TYR A 135 -3.90 -21.36 0.29
C TYR A 135 -4.50 -22.77 0.14
N ILE A 136 -5.76 -22.99 0.53
CA ILE A 136 -6.41 -24.31 0.39
C ILE A 136 -6.52 -24.75 -1.08
N THR A 137 -6.79 -23.81 -1.98
CA THR A 137 -6.99 -24.10 -3.41
C THR A 137 -5.67 -24.44 -4.11
N PHE A 138 -4.59 -23.70 -3.83
CA PHE A 138 -3.32 -23.85 -4.56
C PHE A 138 -2.23 -24.60 -3.76
N GLY A 139 -2.40 -24.82 -2.46
CA GLY A 139 -1.49 -25.55 -1.59
C GLY A 139 -0.05 -24.99 -1.61
N ASN A 140 0.93 -25.88 -1.69
CA ASN A 140 2.35 -25.51 -1.76
C ASN A 140 2.78 -24.91 -3.12
N ALA A 141 1.90 -24.89 -4.13
CA ALA A 141 2.16 -24.27 -5.43
C ALA A 141 1.82 -22.78 -5.47
N VAL A 142 1.43 -22.16 -4.35
CA VAL A 142 1.10 -20.74 -4.27
C VAL A 142 2.32 -19.88 -4.62
N GLN A 143 2.28 -19.22 -5.77
CA GLN A 143 3.21 -18.15 -6.12
C GLN A 143 3.00 -16.88 -5.27
N GLY A 144 3.91 -15.90 -5.38
CA GLY A 144 3.95 -14.69 -4.54
C GLY A 144 2.69 -13.80 -4.57
N SER A 145 1.75 -14.06 -5.47
CA SER A 145 0.37 -13.57 -5.39
C SER A 145 -0.62 -14.67 -5.77
N VAL A 146 -1.76 -14.72 -5.08
CA VAL A 146 -2.85 -15.68 -5.39
C VAL A 146 -3.33 -15.52 -6.83
N THR A 147 -3.34 -14.28 -7.33
CA THR A 147 -3.79 -13.91 -8.67
C THR A 147 -2.93 -14.50 -9.80
N LEU A 148 -1.68 -14.84 -9.50
CA LEU A 148 -0.76 -15.44 -10.48
C LEU A 148 -1.00 -16.95 -10.64
N ASN A 149 -1.62 -17.60 -9.64
CA ASN A 149 -1.96 -19.02 -9.68
C ASN A 149 -3.32 -19.28 -10.35
N LEU A 150 -4.11 -18.24 -10.63
CA LEU A 150 -5.42 -18.39 -11.28
C LEU A 150 -5.25 -19.00 -12.68
N PRO A 151 -5.97 -20.09 -12.99
CA PRO A 151 -5.90 -20.73 -14.31
C PRO A 151 -6.38 -19.77 -15.40
N ASP A 152 -5.87 -19.94 -16.61
CA ASP A 152 -6.15 -19.04 -17.73
C ASP A 152 -7.53 -19.31 -18.38
N SER A 153 -8.60 -19.20 -17.57
CA SER A 153 -9.98 -19.18 -18.05
C SER A 153 -10.38 -17.78 -18.53
N THR A 154 -11.41 -17.68 -19.38
CA THR A 154 -11.91 -16.39 -19.89
C THR A 154 -12.29 -15.43 -18.75
N VAL A 155 -12.85 -15.95 -17.66
CA VAL A 155 -13.22 -15.16 -16.48
C VAL A 155 -11.97 -14.67 -15.73
N ASN A 156 -10.98 -15.53 -15.55
CA ASN A 156 -9.75 -15.16 -14.84
C ASN A 156 -8.90 -14.15 -15.61
N VAL A 157 -8.93 -14.19 -16.95
CA VAL A 157 -8.32 -13.14 -17.79
C VAL A 157 -8.98 -11.79 -17.51
N VAL A 158 -10.31 -11.73 -17.40
CA VAL A 158 -11.04 -10.50 -17.04
C VAL A 158 -10.65 -10.00 -15.64
N VAL A 159 -10.53 -10.90 -14.65
CA VAL A 159 -10.05 -10.56 -13.29
C VAL A 159 -8.67 -9.92 -13.35
N LYS A 160 -7.75 -10.50 -14.11
CA LYS A 160 -6.37 -9.99 -14.23
C LYS A 160 -6.35 -8.62 -14.90
N PHE A 161 -7.17 -8.37 -15.92
CA PHE A 161 -7.37 -7.04 -16.50
C PHE A 161 -7.92 -6.03 -15.50
N LEU A 162 -8.95 -6.40 -14.73
CA LEU A 162 -9.51 -5.53 -13.69
C LEU A 162 -8.45 -5.16 -12.64
N LEU A 163 -7.61 -6.12 -12.23
CA LEU A 163 -6.51 -5.87 -11.29
C LEU A 163 -5.46 -4.89 -11.84
N ILE A 164 -5.13 -4.96 -13.14
CA ILE A 164 -4.25 -3.96 -13.78
C ILE A 164 -4.85 -2.56 -13.69
N PHE A 165 -6.15 -2.41 -13.93
CA PHE A 165 -6.84 -1.12 -13.78
C PHE A 165 -6.88 -0.64 -12.32
N VAL A 166 -7.17 -1.53 -11.37
CA VAL A 166 -7.12 -1.21 -9.92
C VAL A 166 -5.77 -0.61 -9.54
N VAL A 167 -4.68 -1.24 -10.00
CA VAL A 167 -3.32 -0.79 -9.75
C VAL A 167 -3.05 0.56 -10.41
N PHE A 168 -3.49 0.73 -11.66
CA PHE A 168 -3.34 1.98 -12.40
C PHE A 168 -4.03 3.15 -11.69
N PHE A 169 -5.28 2.99 -11.27
CA PHE A 169 -6.01 4.04 -10.56
C PHE A 169 -5.49 4.28 -9.13
N GLY A 170 -5.09 3.21 -8.43
CA GLY A 170 -4.47 3.32 -7.11
C GLY A 170 -3.17 4.13 -7.13
N ASN A 171 -2.40 4.01 -8.21
CA ASN A 171 -1.16 4.78 -8.40
C ASN A 171 -1.40 6.29 -8.44
N VAL A 172 -2.44 6.73 -9.16
CA VAL A 172 -2.78 8.16 -9.26
C VAL A 172 -2.99 8.78 -7.89
N LEU A 173 -3.72 8.07 -7.01
CA LEU A 173 -3.97 8.54 -5.65
C LEU A 173 -2.68 8.64 -4.83
N GLN A 174 -1.83 7.61 -4.89
CA GLN A 174 -0.63 7.53 -4.06
C GLN A 174 0.39 8.60 -4.44
N LEU A 175 0.60 8.82 -5.73
CA LEU A 175 1.45 9.91 -6.22
C LEU A 175 0.86 11.29 -5.91
N TYR A 176 -0.47 11.45 -6.05
CA TYR A 176 -1.14 12.70 -5.70
C TYR A 176 -0.89 13.09 -4.25
N VAL A 177 -1.08 12.17 -3.30
CA VAL A 177 -0.84 12.42 -1.87
C VAL A 177 0.62 12.81 -1.61
N ILE A 178 1.57 12.13 -2.24
CA ILE A 178 3.00 12.41 -2.07
C ILE A 178 3.36 13.80 -2.61
N ILE A 179 2.84 14.16 -3.79
CA ILE A 179 3.03 15.48 -4.38
C ILE A 179 2.40 16.56 -3.50
N GLU A 180 1.19 16.35 -2.99
CA GLU A 180 0.48 17.29 -2.12
C GLU A 180 1.20 17.51 -0.79
N MET A 181 1.90 16.49 -0.26
CA MET A 181 2.72 16.61 0.95
C MET A 181 4.07 17.31 0.71
N LEU A 182 4.71 17.10 -0.44
CA LEU A 182 6.05 17.63 -0.74
C LEU A 182 6.03 19.03 -1.35
N TRP A 183 5.09 19.29 -2.27
CA TRP A 183 5.05 20.51 -3.06
C TRP A 183 4.92 21.80 -2.24
N PRO A 184 4.10 21.89 -1.17
CA PRO A 184 3.96 23.13 -0.40
C PRO A 184 5.29 23.66 0.15
N LYS A 185 6.16 22.76 0.64
CA LYS A 185 7.50 23.11 1.17
C LYS A 185 8.43 23.69 0.11
N ILE A 186 8.28 23.25 -1.14
CA ILE A 186 9.04 23.75 -2.28
C ILE A 186 8.44 25.07 -2.75
N LYS A 187 7.12 25.12 -2.90
CA LYS A 187 6.37 26.31 -3.33
C LYS A 187 6.63 27.51 -2.43
N GLU A 188 6.64 27.33 -1.11
CA GLU A 188 6.93 28.40 -0.15
C GLU A 188 8.29 29.05 -0.41
N LYS A 189 9.34 28.23 -0.60
CA LYS A 189 10.69 28.72 -0.93
C LYS A 189 10.77 29.46 -2.26
N LEU A 190 9.96 29.07 -3.26
CA LEU A 190 9.92 29.71 -4.57
C LEU A 190 9.17 31.05 -4.54
N VAL A 191 8.08 31.12 -3.79
CA VAL A 191 7.33 32.37 -3.57
C VAL A 191 8.22 33.40 -2.85
N LEU A 192 8.99 32.96 -1.83
CA LEU A 192 9.95 33.81 -1.13
C LEU A 192 11.07 34.37 -2.04
N ARG A 193 11.39 33.68 -3.14
CA ARG A 193 12.35 34.14 -4.17
C ARG A 193 11.72 35.01 -5.26
N ALA A 194 10.47 35.44 -5.09
CA ALA A 194 9.74 36.31 -6.02
C ALA A 194 9.63 35.74 -7.46
N TYR A 195 9.59 34.41 -7.63
CA TYR A 195 9.31 33.80 -8.93
C TYR A 195 7.88 34.08 -9.39
N GLN A 196 7.69 34.24 -10.71
CA GLN A 196 6.37 34.43 -11.32
C GLN A 196 5.47 33.19 -11.14
N THR A 197 4.15 33.40 -11.04
CA THR A 197 3.14 32.33 -10.86
C THR A 197 3.16 31.28 -11.96
N ILE A 198 3.50 31.68 -13.19
CA ILE A 198 3.67 30.78 -14.34
C ILE A 198 4.89 29.86 -14.15
N THR A 199 6.03 30.41 -13.72
CA THR A 199 7.24 29.63 -13.43
C THR A 199 6.99 28.62 -12.30
N ILE A 200 6.28 29.03 -11.25
CA ILE A 200 5.90 28.14 -10.15
C ILE A 200 5.01 26.99 -10.65
N SER A 201 4.07 27.28 -11.56
CA SER A 201 3.19 26.26 -12.12
C SER A 201 3.94 25.29 -13.02
N LEU A 202 4.86 25.76 -13.87
CA LEU A 202 5.72 24.90 -14.68
C LEU A 202 6.61 24.01 -13.83
N LEU A 203 7.18 24.56 -12.76
CA LEU A 203 8.03 23.80 -11.85
C LEU A 203 7.24 22.74 -11.07
N GLU A 204 5.94 22.97 -10.82
CA GLU A 204 5.07 21.93 -10.27
C GLU A 204 4.91 20.76 -11.24
N TYR A 205 4.65 21.02 -12.52
CA TYR A 205 4.56 19.96 -13.53
C TYR A 205 5.87 19.21 -13.68
N LEU A 206 6.99 19.92 -13.67
CA LEU A 206 8.32 19.30 -13.71
C LEU A 206 8.57 18.45 -12.46
N PHE A 207 8.17 18.92 -11.27
CA PHE A 207 8.27 18.17 -10.04
C PHE A 207 7.42 16.90 -10.08
N ARG A 208 6.19 16.97 -10.59
CA ARG A 208 5.31 15.80 -10.78
C ARG A 208 5.95 14.75 -11.68
N ILE A 209 6.47 15.16 -12.83
CA ILE A 209 7.20 14.27 -13.76
C ILE A 209 8.41 13.66 -13.04
N GLY A 210 9.18 14.48 -12.31
CA GLY A 210 10.35 14.04 -11.56
C GLY A 210 10.03 12.95 -10.54
N VAL A 211 8.95 13.08 -9.78
CA VAL A 211 8.52 12.08 -8.80
C VAL A 211 8.13 10.76 -9.48
N VAL A 212 7.40 10.82 -10.59
CA VAL A 212 7.01 9.62 -11.36
C VAL A 212 8.24 8.93 -11.95
N CYS A 213 9.13 9.69 -12.59
CA CYS A 213 10.38 9.17 -13.15
C CYS A 213 11.29 8.57 -12.08
N PHE A 214 11.36 9.20 -10.90
CA PHE A 214 12.14 8.67 -9.78
C PHE A 214 11.58 7.33 -9.29
N ALA A 215 10.26 7.23 -9.08
CA ALA A 215 9.62 5.97 -8.71
C ALA A 215 9.86 4.87 -9.77
N MET A 216 9.82 5.25 -11.04
CA MET A 216 10.04 4.35 -12.16
C MET A 216 11.48 3.85 -12.26
N LEU A 217 12.45 4.73 -12.03
CA LEU A 217 13.87 4.38 -12.05
C LEU A 217 14.17 3.32 -10.98
N TRP A 218 13.60 3.47 -9.78
CA TRP A 218 13.69 2.45 -8.73
C TRP A 218 13.03 1.13 -9.10
N ALA A 219 11.88 1.17 -9.80
CA ALA A 219 11.20 -0.03 -10.29
C ALA A 219 12.06 -0.85 -11.26
N ILE A 220 12.80 -0.16 -12.15
CA ILE A 220 13.70 -0.78 -13.13
C ILE A 220 14.99 -1.27 -12.46
N ALA A 221 15.51 -0.52 -11.49
CA ALA A 221 16.75 -0.83 -10.80
C ALA A 221 16.66 -2.09 -9.92
N ILE A 222 15.47 -2.39 -9.38
CA ILE A 222 15.26 -3.54 -8.47
C ILE A 222 14.73 -4.76 -9.26
N PRO A 223 15.55 -5.80 -9.51
CA PRO A 223 15.13 -6.98 -10.25
C PRO A 223 14.17 -7.87 -9.43
N ASN A 224 14.38 -8.03 -8.11
CA ASN A 224 13.59 -8.91 -7.26
C ASN A 224 12.75 -8.10 -6.27
N LEU A 225 11.58 -7.68 -6.72
CA LEU A 225 10.69 -6.85 -5.91
C LEU A 225 10.13 -7.59 -4.69
N ASN A 226 9.83 -8.89 -4.83
CA ASN A 226 9.24 -9.72 -3.78
C ASN A 226 10.06 -9.73 -2.47
N GLU A 227 11.36 -9.47 -2.53
CA GLU A 227 12.26 -9.43 -1.38
C GLU A 227 12.34 -8.03 -0.75
N ILE A 228 12.17 -6.98 -1.55
CA ILE A 228 12.21 -5.59 -1.07
C ILE A 228 10.87 -5.17 -0.46
N ILE A 229 9.73 -5.73 -0.89
CA ILE A 229 8.39 -5.43 -0.32
C ILE A 229 8.35 -5.64 1.19
N PRO A 230 8.64 -6.86 1.70
CA PRO A 230 8.53 -7.12 3.12
C PRO A 230 9.57 -6.32 3.90
N PHE A 231 10.76 -6.08 3.32
CA PHE A 231 11.79 -5.25 3.95
C PHE A 231 11.35 -3.79 4.16
N VAL A 232 10.88 -3.12 3.11
CA VAL A 232 10.41 -1.73 3.19
C VAL A 232 9.12 -1.66 4.03
N GLY A 233 8.24 -2.65 3.88
CA GLY A 233 6.99 -2.76 4.63
C GLY A 233 7.22 -2.88 6.13
N ILE A 234 8.13 -3.75 6.58
CA ILE A 234 8.49 -3.88 8.00
C ILE A 234 9.19 -2.61 8.50
N THR A 235 10.13 -2.07 7.72
CA THR A 235 10.87 -0.88 8.15
C THR A 235 9.97 0.33 8.30
N ALA A 236 9.32 0.76 7.22
CA ALA A 236 8.46 1.94 7.23
C ALA A 236 7.15 1.68 7.99
N GLY A 237 6.59 0.48 7.88
CA GLY A 237 5.35 0.09 8.54
C GLY A 237 5.48 0.13 10.05
N MET A 238 6.47 -0.56 10.64
CA MET A 238 6.63 -0.58 12.12
C MET A 238 7.03 0.80 12.68
N LEU A 239 7.82 1.56 11.92
CA LEU A 239 8.14 2.95 12.28
C LEU A 239 6.88 3.83 12.33
N LEU A 240 6.06 3.81 11.29
CA LEU A 240 4.89 4.69 11.17
C LEU A 240 3.69 4.21 12.00
N SER A 241 3.56 2.92 12.26
CA SER A 241 2.40 2.35 12.97
C SER A 241 2.55 2.35 14.49
N LEU A 242 3.74 2.03 15.00
CA LEU A 242 3.97 1.82 16.43
C LEU A 242 4.98 2.81 17.00
N ILE A 243 6.19 2.88 16.42
CA ILE A 243 7.31 3.61 17.03
C ILE A 243 7.07 5.12 17.03
N ILE A 244 6.82 5.71 15.86
CA ILE A 244 6.64 7.16 15.70
C ILE A 244 5.40 7.65 16.48
N PRO A 245 4.21 7.03 16.36
CA PRO A 245 3.04 7.45 17.12
C PRO A 245 3.26 7.40 18.63
N SER A 246 3.85 6.31 19.15
CA SER A 246 4.11 6.17 20.59
C SER A 246 5.09 7.24 21.10
N VAL A 247 6.15 7.53 20.34
CA VAL A 247 7.13 8.56 20.71
C VAL A 247 6.52 9.96 20.68
N ILE A 248 5.75 10.28 19.64
CA ILE A 248 5.08 11.58 19.52
C ILE A 248 4.04 11.75 20.63
N ASP A 249 3.26 10.72 20.93
CA ASP A 249 2.23 10.76 21.97
C ASP A 249 2.84 11.06 23.35
N VAL A 250 3.95 10.41 23.69
CA VAL A 250 4.69 10.73 24.92
C VAL A 250 5.24 12.15 24.89
N ILE A 251 5.95 12.58 23.84
CA ILE A 251 6.59 13.91 23.80
C ILE A 251 5.56 15.03 23.90
N VAL A 252 4.43 14.90 23.21
CA VAL A 252 3.41 15.94 23.11
C VAL A 252 2.53 15.99 24.36
N PHE A 253 2.04 14.85 24.85
CA PHE A 253 1.01 14.82 25.89
C PHE A 253 1.55 14.61 27.31
N TYR A 254 2.79 14.15 27.49
CA TYR A 254 3.41 14.05 28.81
C TYR A 254 3.39 15.36 29.62
N PRO A 255 3.82 16.54 29.09
CA PRO A 255 3.85 17.77 29.88
C PRO A 255 2.45 18.25 30.30
N VAL A 256 1.42 17.94 29.51
CA VAL A 256 0.03 18.30 29.80
C VAL A 256 -0.55 17.36 30.85
N ARG A 257 -0.40 16.04 30.67
CA ARG A 257 -0.91 15.03 31.62
C ARG A 257 -0.20 15.07 32.96
N SER A 258 1.10 15.34 32.98
CA SER A 258 1.87 15.40 34.22
C SER A 258 1.38 16.49 35.19
N LYS A 259 0.69 17.52 34.69
CA LYS A 259 0.14 18.61 35.52
C LYS A 259 -1.33 18.40 35.90
N SER A 260 -2.07 17.61 35.14
CA SER A 260 -3.53 17.47 35.28
C SER A 260 -3.99 16.12 35.82
N ASP A 261 -3.24 15.04 35.55
CA ASP A 261 -3.67 13.67 35.86
C ASP A 261 -3.10 13.18 37.19
N SER A 262 -3.82 12.26 37.83
CA SER A 262 -3.31 11.50 38.98
C SER A 262 -2.08 10.67 38.58
N VAL A 263 -1.14 10.50 39.51
CA VAL A 263 0.13 9.77 39.29
C VAL A 263 -0.10 8.38 38.67
N ILE A 264 -1.15 7.67 39.09
CA ILE A 264 -1.50 6.33 38.57
C ILE A 264 -1.86 6.37 37.08
N LYS A 265 -2.63 7.37 36.64
CA LYS A 265 -3.01 7.52 35.23
C LYS A 265 -1.81 7.90 34.36
N LEU A 266 -0.92 8.74 34.89
CA LEU A 266 0.32 9.12 34.21
C LEU A 266 1.25 7.90 34.03
N ILE A 267 1.42 7.09 35.07
CA ILE A 267 2.22 5.85 35.01
C ILE A 267 1.63 4.91 33.95
N TRP A 268 0.31 4.68 33.97
CA TRP A 268 -0.35 3.80 33.00
C TRP A 268 -0.18 4.29 31.56
N PHE A 269 -0.31 5.60 31.33
CA PHE A 269 -0.07 6.23 30.03
C PHE A 269 1.36 6.01 29.50
N VAL A 270 2.36 6.26 30.35
CA VAL A 270 3.77 6.08 29.97
C VAL A 270 4.08 4.60 29.73
N MET A 271 3.57 3.71 30.60
CA MET A 271 3.76 2.26 30.44
C MET A 271 3.15 1.73 29.14
N HIS A 272 1.94 2.18 28.78
CA HIS A 272 1.28 1.75 27.54
C HIS A 272 2.07 2.17 26.29
N ASN A 273 2.50 3.43 26.23
CA ASN A 273 3.32 3.92 25.12
C ASN A 273 4.71 3.29 25.06
N LEU A 274 5.33 3.03 26.23
CA LEU A 274 6.59 2.31 26.30
C LEU A 274 6.45 0.86 25.80
N PHE A 275 5.35 0.20 26.16
CA PHE A 275 5.05 -1.14 25.67
C PHE A 275 4.91 -1.16 24.13
N LEU A 276 4.13 -0.24 23.56
CA LEU A 276 3.98 -0.12 22.10
C LEU A 276 5.31 0.16 21.39
N PHE A 277 6.17 1.01 21.98
CA PHE A 277 7.50 1.27 21.47
C PHE A 277 8.38 0.01 21.46
N ILE A 278 8.43 -0.73 22.58
CA ILE A 278 9.23 -1.96 22.71
C ILE A 278 8.74 -3.02 21.72
N VAL A 279 7.43 -3.22 21.61
CA VAL A 279 6.82 -4.15 20.65
C VAL A 279 7.16 -3.75 19.21
N GLY A 280 7.08 -2.45 18.88
CA GLY A 280 7.48 -1.92 17.58
C GLY A 280 8.95 -2.20 17.26
N CYS A 281 9.87 -1.96 18.21
CA CYS A 281 11.29 -2.27 18.04
C CYS A 281 11.54 -3.77 17.88
N PHE A 282 10.88 -4.61 18.66
CA PHE A 282 11.00 -6.06 18.58
C PHE A 282 10.63 -6.58 17.18
N PHE A 283 9.45 -6.18 16.68
CA PHE A 283 9.01 -6.59 15.35
C PHE A 283 9.88 -6.01 14.22
N LEU A 284 10.37 -4.79 14.37
CA LEU A 284 11.30 -4.20 13.42
C LEU A 284 12.58 -5.04 13.31
N VAL A 285 13.21 -5.38 14.44
CA VAL A 285 14.45 -6.18 14.47
C VAL A 285 14.20 -7.60 13.96
N SER A 286 13.17 -8.28 14.48
CA SER A 286 12.84 -9.65 14.07
C SER A 286 12.49 -9.73 12.59
N GLY A 287 11.70 -8.76 12.08
CA GLY A 287 11.31 -8.73 10.68
C GLY A 287 12.47 -8.34 9.76
N LEU A 288 13.35 -7.42 10.15
CA LEU A 288 14.56 -7.11 9.40
C LEU A 288 15.48 -8.33 9.31
N GLN A 289 15.68 -9.05 10.42
CA GLN A 289 16.49 -10.27 10.44
C GLN A 289 15.93 -11.32 9.48
N ALA A 290 14.62 -11.59 9.52
CA ALA A 290 13.99 -12.57 8.62
C ALA A 290 14.21 -12.21 7.14
N ASN A 291 14.03 -10.94 6.77
CA ASN A 291 14.23 -10.47 5.40
C ASN A 291 15.69 -10.52 4.96
N ILE A 292 16.63 -10.15 5.84
CA ILE A 292 18.07 -10.18 5.54
C ILE A 292 18.52 -11.64 5.33
N VAL A 293 18.08 -12.57 6.17
CA VAL A 293 18.39 -14.00 6.02
C VAL A 293 17.83 -14.53 4.70
N GLN A 294 16.60 -14.15 4.34
CA GLN A 294 15.99 -14.54 3.08
C GLN A 294 16.74 -13.98 1.86
N LEU A 295 17.29 -12.77 1.96
CA LEU A 295 18.09 -12.14 0.92
C LEU A 295 19.47 -12.80 0.75
N ILE A 296 20.09 -13.21 1.87
CA ILE A 296 21.42 -13.85 1.87
C ILE A 296 21.36 -15.30 1.36
N ASN A 297 20.38 -16.10 1.83
CA ASN A 297 20.31 -17.54 1.52
C ASN A 297 19.90 -17.87 0.08
N LYS A 298 19.63 -16.86 -0.75
CA LYS A 298 19.12 -17.01 -2.12
C LYS A 298 20.12 -16.58 -3.19
N GLN A 299 21.31 -16.16 -2.78
CA GLN A 299 22.50 -16.08 -3.66
C GLN A 299 23.10 -17.47 -3.84
#